data_AF-A0A543EA07-F1
#
_entry.id   AF-A0A543EA07-F1
#
_cell.length_a   1.000
_cell.length_b   1.000
_cell.length_c   1.000
_cell.angle_alpha   90.00
_cell.angle_beta   90.00
_cell.angle_gamma   90.00
#
_symmetry.space_group_name_H-M   'P 1'
#
loop_
_entity.id
_entity.type
_entity.pdbx_description
1 polymer ?
#
loop_
_entity_poly.entity_id
_entity_poly.type
_entity_poly.pdbx_seq_one_letter_code
_entity_poly.pdbx_strand_id
1 'polypeptide(L)'
;MKKTLLFLFLITFSFALSQTTKRVFFIGNSYTYVNNLPGLIQSIATANGDVFEHHSQTPGGATLQDHSNNPNVISDINQGNWDYVVLQEQSQLPSFPDSQVQNQVYPYALQLSNLIKTSNPCGNVIFYMTWGRKNGDATNCPGLPAVCTYQGMDTQIYNRYMEMAMNNEGIVSPVGKVWRTIREQNPAIELYDQDESHPSYIGSMAAAYTFYTIIFKKDPTQIPFNGNLTPSQAQLIKEIVKAEVYNQPGKWYVTNNDVHSRFTYQLTGAGTVQFTNTTQNAASYLWDFGDGTTSTLENPAHTYTAGGNYNVKLTTDACGATTTKTKLVVVNTLNTAETTIENEIQIYPNPVQNLINIISKKKFEVVSLTEASGKIILYHLNNTENGYSISLQHLTSGVYFLKYKTGEKEFTKKIIKK
;
A
#
# COMPACT_ATOMS: atom_id res chain seq x y z
N MET A 1 6.77 -73.46 -24.95
CA MET A 1 6.94 -72.28 -24.09
C MET A 1 6.86 -71.02 -24.95
N LYS A 2 5.73 -70.31 -24.95
CA LYS A 2 5.59 -69.01 -25.64
C LYS A 2 6.12 -67.94 -24.69
N LYS A 3 7.20 -67.24 -25.08
CA LYS A 3 7.71 -66.07 -24.36
C LYS A 3 6.94 -64.85 -24.83
N THR A 4 6.08 -64.31 -23.99
CA THR A 4 5.39 -63.04 -24.23
C THR A 4 6.37 -61.91 -23.89
N LEU A 5 6.80 -61.15 -24.90
CA LEU A 5 7.58 -59.93 -24.72
C LEU A 5 6.64 -58.84 -24.20
N LEU A 6 6.87 -58.35 -22.98
CA LEU A 6 6.16 -57.20 -22.42
C LEU A 6 6.89 -55.93 -22.87
N PHE A 7 6.32 -55.18 -23.82
CA PHE A 7 6.81 -53.85 -24.19
C PHE A 7 6.36 -52.85 -23.12
N LEU A 8 7.32 -52.36 -22.33
CA LEU A 8 7.10 -51.27 -21.39
C LEU A 8 7.08 -49.95 -22.19
N PHE A 9 5.89 -49.41 -22.45
CA PHE A 9 5.75 -48.06 -22.99
C PHE A 9 6.13 -47.05 -21.89
N LEU A 10 7.33 -46.47 -21.98
CA LEU A 10 7.68 -45.28 -21.21
C LEU A 10 6.88 -44.10 -21.76
N ILE A 11 5.78 -43.78 -21.08
CA ILE A 11 5.04 -42.53 -21.31
C ILE A 11 5.87 -41.41 -20.67
N THR A 12 6.69 -40.74 -21.46
CA THR A 12 7.32 -39.48 -21.05
C THR A 12 6.24 -38.40 -21.00
N PHE A 13 5.74 -38.11 -19.81
CA PHE A 13 5.01 -36.87 -19.56
C PHE A 13 6.01 -35.71 -19.66
N SER A 14 6.14 -35.12 -20.84
CA SER A 14 6.74 -33.80 -20.99
C SER A 14 5.77 -32.79 -20.36
N PHE A 15 5.97 -32.47 -19.09
CA PHE A 15 5.38 -31.27 -18.50
C PHE A 15 5.97 -30.08 -19.26
N ALA A 16 5.24 -29.57 -20.25
CA ALA A 16 5.49 -28.24 -20.75
C ALA A 16 5.18 -27.28 -19.59
N LEU A 17 6.22 -26.86 -18.87
CA LEU A 17 6.10 -25.72 -17.97
C LEU A 17 5.58 -24.56 -18.82
N SER A 18 4.43 -24.00 -18.45
CA SER A 18 3.87 -22.84 -19.13
C SER A 18 4.87 -21.70 -19.01
N GLN A 19 5.53 -21.37 -20.11
CA GLN A 19 6.44 -20.24 -20.20
C GLN A 19 5.67 -18.95 -19.97
N THR A 20 6.00 -18.20 -18.92
CA THR A 20 5.41 -16.88 -18.67
C THR A 20 6.33 -15.82 -19.24
N THR A 21 5.79 -14.89 -20.05
CA THR A 21 6.52 -13.72 -20.54
C THR A 21 6.11 -12.49 -19.74
N LYS A 22 7.07 -11.68 -19.30
CA LYS A 22 6.84 -10.40 -18.64
C LYS A 22 7.75 -9.32 -19.22
N ARG A 23 7.16 -8.19 -19.60
CA ARG A 23 7.83 -6.99 -20.09
C ARG A 23 7.89 -5.95 -18.98
N VAL A 24 9.10 -5.57 -18.56
CA VAL A 24 9.31 -4.73 -17.38
C VAL A 24 10.18 -3.52 -17.69
N PHE A 25 9.66 -2.33 -17.44
CA PHE A 25 10.42 -1.10 -17.59
C PHE A 25 10.94 -0.59 -16.25
N PHE A 26 12.25 -0.42 -16.10
CA PHE A 26 12.86 0.13 -14.90
C PHE A 26 13.14 1.62 -15.03
N ILE A 27 12.53 2.40 -14.14
CA ILE A 27 12.78 3.83 -13.95
C ILE A 27 13.45 3.98 -12.59
N GLY A 28 14.70 4.44 -12.57
CA GLY A 28 15.47 4.47 -11.33
C GLY A 28 16.82 5.15 -11.48
N ASN A 29 17.84 4.61 -10.79
CA ASN A 29 19.18 5.18 -10.83
C ASN A 29 20.24 4.07 -10.60
N SER A 30 21.36 4.43 -9.97
CA SER A 30 22.47 3.53 -9.71
C SER A 30 22.12 2.30 -8.88
N TYR A 31 21.11 2.37 -8.01
CA TYR A 31 20.66 1.17 -7.28
C TYR A 31 20.03 0.12 -8.21
N THR A 32 19.56 0.52 -9.39
CA THR A 32 19.06 -0.39 -10.42
C THR A 32 20.17 -0.84 -11.38
N TYR A 33 21.01 0.07 -11.91
CA TYR A 33 21.98 -0.35 -12.93
C TYR A 33 23.24 -1.02 -12.35
N VAL A 34 23.61 -0.76 -11.10
CA VAL A 34 24.78 -1.40 -10.48
C VAL A 34 24.57 -2.91 -10.42
N ASN A 35 25.62 -3.66 -10.83
CA ASN A 35 25.59 -5.11 -11.06
C ASN A 35 24.54 -5.59 -12.08
N ASN A 36 23.98 -4.68 -12.90
CA ASN A 36 22.96 -4.98 -13.90
C ASN A 36 21.76 -5.77 -13.33
N LEU A 37 21.08 -5.21 -12.32
CA LEU A 37 19.94 -5.87 -11.68
C LEU A 37 18.88 -6.40 -12.67
N PRO A 38 18.43 -5.63 -13.70
CA PRO A 38 17.50 -6.16 -14.70
C PRO A 38 18.03 -7.41 -15.43
N GLY A 39 19.32 -7.44 -15.77
CA GLY A 39 19.96 -8.61 -16.39
C GLY A 39 20.09 -9.82 -15.45
N LEU A 40 20.28 -9.59 -14.14
CA LEU A 40 20.24 -10.67 -13.14
C LEU A 40 18.84 -11.29 -13.05
N ILE A 41 17.78 -10.46 -13.07
CA ILE A 41 16.39 -10.93 -13.08
C ILE A 41 16.12 -11.72 -14.37
N GLN A 42 16.61 -11.24 -15.52
CA GLN A 42 16.51 -11.95 -16.79
C GLN A 42 17.18 -13.34 -16.74
N SER A 43 18.36 -13.43 -16.13
CA SER A 43 19.09 -14.69 -15.98
C SER A 43 18.32 -15.68 -15.10
N ILE A 44 17.72 -15.20 -14.01
CA ILE A 44 16.85 -15.99 -13.13
C ILE A 44 15.62 -16.50 -13.89
N ALA A 45 14.93 -15.61 -14.61
CA ALA A 45 13.72 -15.97 -15.36
C ALA A 45 14.02 -17.02 -16.44
N THR A 46 15.08 -16.80 -17.23
CA THR A 46 15.52 -17.73 -18.27
C THR A 46 15.82 -19.11 -17.68
N ALA A 47 16.53 -19.16 -16.55
CA ALA A 47 16.89 -20.41 -15.90
C ALA A 47 15.66 -21.17 -15.33
N ASN A 48 14.55 -20.48 -15.09
CA ASN A 48 13.26 -21.05 -14.68
C ASN A 48 12.28 -21.29 -15.85
N GLY A 49 12.72 -21.10 -17.10
CA GLY A 49 11.90 -21.29 -18.29
C GLY A 49 10.92 -20.15 -18.58
N ASP A 50 11.07 -19.01 -17.91
CA ASP A 50 10.31 -17.79 -18.16
C ASP A 50 11.04 -16.84 -19.11
N VAL A 51 10.30 -15.89 -19.69
CA VAL A 51 10.86 -14.81 -20.52
C VAL A 51 10.70 -13.49 -19.78
N PHE A 52 11.82 -12.80 -19.60
CA PHE A 52 11.86 -11.48 -18.99
C PHE A 52 12.48 -10.49 -19.97
N GLU A 53 11.63 -9.66 -20.55
CA GLU A 53 12.06 -8.55 -21.39
C GLU A 53 12.13 -7.29 -20.53
N HIS A 54 13.20 -6.53 -20.67
CA HIS A 54 13.36 -5.33 -19.88
C HIS A 54 13.91 -4.17 -20.67
N HIS A 55 13.59 -2.98 -20.19
CA HIS A 55 14.18 -1.71 -20.61
C HIS A 55 14.51 -0.89 -19.37
N SER A 56 15.37 0.11 -19.49
CA SER A 56 15.80 0.90 -18.32
C SER A 56 16.11 2.34 -18.67
N GLN A 57 15.60 3.27 -17.87
CA GLN A 57 16.00 4.67 -17.79
C GLN A 57 16.51 4.91 -16.37
N THR A 58 17.83 4.79 -16.17
CA THR A 58 18.42 4.79 -14.83
C THR A 58 19.63 5.74 -14.70
N PRO A 59 19.50 7.06 -14.93
CA PRO A 59 20.61 7.99 -14.70
C PRO A 59 21.03 7.98 -13.23
N GLY A 60 22.33 8.07 -12.96
CA GLY A 60 22.86 8.09 -11.58
C GLY A 60 22.28 9.26 -10.78
N GLY A 61 21.87 8.99 -9.53
CA GLY A 61 21.31 10.00 -8.63
C GLY A 61 19.91 10.53 -8.97
N ALA A 62 19.28 10.07 -10.07
CA ALA A 62 17.98 10.58 -10.50
C ALA A 62 16.87 10.34 -9.46
N THR A 63 16.00 11.33 -9.35
CA THR A 63 14.78 11.32 -8.54
C THR A 63 13.55 10.96 -9.40
N LEU A 64 12.40 10.65 -8.78
CA LEU A 64 11.15 10.50 -9.53
C LEU A 64 10.74 11.80 -10.24
N GLN A 65 11.10 12.96 -9.69
CA GLN A 65 10.89 14.26 -10.34
C GLN A 65 11.66 14.39 -11.65
N ASP A 66 12.93 13.98 -11.67
CA ASP A 66 13.76 14.01 -12.88
C ASP A 66 13.14 13.13 -13.97
N HIS A 67 12.70 11.94 -13.57
CA HIS A 67 12.06 10.97 -14.47
C HIS A 67 10.70 11.45 -14.98
N SER A 68 9.88 12.07 -14.14
CA SER A 68 8.57 12.58 -14.55
C SER A 68 8.66 13.72 -15.57
N ASN A 69 9.82 14.38 -15.65
CA ASN A 69 10.11 15.45 -16.60
C ASN A 69 10.96 14.97 -17.79
N ASN A 70 11.38 13.71 -17.81
CA ASN A 70 12.23 13.17 -18.87
C ASN A 70 11.39 12.70 -20.08
N PRO A 71 11.56 13.31 -21.27
CA PRO A 71 10.76 12.94 -22.45
C PRO A 71 10.98 11.50 -22.92
N ASN A 72 12.17 10.93 -22.69
CA ASN A 72 12.44 9.53 -23.05
C ASN A 72 11.66 8.58 -22.13
N VAL A 73 11.62 8.86 -20.82
CA VAL A 73 10.81 8.09 -19.86
C VAL A 73 9.34 8.14 -20.24
N ILE A 74 8.82 9.34 -20.54
CA ILE A 74 7.42 9.52 -20.94
C ILE A 74 7.12 8.77 -22.24
N SER A 75 7.99 8.88 -23.25
CA SER A 75 7.87 8.17 -24.52
C SER A 75 7.88 6.65 -24.32
N ASP A 76 8.77 6.13 -23.48
CA ASP A 76 8.90 4.70 -23.20
C ASP A 76 7.66 4.17 -22.46
N ILE A 77 7.10 4.90 -21.49
CA ILE A 77 5.83 4.52 -20.84
C ILE A 77 4.69 4.51 -21.86
N ASN A 78 4.63 5.52 -22.74
CA ASN A 78 3.57 5.67 -23.74
C ASN A 78 3.58 4.61 -24.85
N GLN A 79 4.60 3.77 -24.93
CA GLN A 79 4.54 2.56 -25.77
C GLN A 79 3.43 1.59 -25.32
N GLY A 80 2.97 1.70 -24.06
CA GLY A 80 1.74 1.05 -23.59
C GLY A 80 1.79 -0.48 -23.52
N ASN A 81 2.98 -1.07 -23.55
CA ASN A 81 3.18 -2.52 -23.71
C ASN A 81 3.90 -3.18 -22.53
N TRP A 82 4.06 -2.45 -21.42
CA TRP A 82 4.72 -2.91 -20.20
C TRP A 82 3.72 -3.60 -19.27
N ASP A 83 4.00 -4.85 -18.87
CA ASP A 83 3.25 -5.54 -17.82
C ASP A 83 3.49 -4.87 -16.46
N TYR A 84 4.74 -4.48 -16.23
CA TYR A 84 5.17 -3.77 -15.04
C TYR A 84 6.06 -2.58 -15.40
N VAL A 85 5.87 -1.47 -14.68
CA VAL A 85 6.83 -0.37 -14.65
C VAL A 85 7.31 -0.20 -13.21
N VAL A 86 8.61 -0.33 -13.02
CA VAL A 86 9.29 -0.24 -11.74
C VAL A 86 9.69 1.21 -11.50
N LEU A 87 9.23 1.79 -10.39
CA LEU A 87 9.56 3.14 -9.94
C LEU A 87 10.47 3.06 -8.73
N GLN A 88 11.68 3.60 -8.87
CA GLN A 88 12.66 3.73 -7.82
C GLN A 88 12.96 5.22 -7.59
N GLU A 89 12.81 5.67 -6.34
CA GLU A 89 13.21 7.03 -5.94
C GLU A 89 14.72 7.08 -5.65
N GLN A 90 15.24 8.30 -5.48
CA GLN A 90 16.59 8.56 -5.00
C GLN A 90 16.85 7.90 -3.62
N SER A 91 18.09 7.43 -3.40
CA SER A 91 18.47 6.56 -2.28
C SER A 91 18.21 7.06 -0.85
N GLN A 92 18.14 8.37 -0.64
CA GLN A 92 17.99 9.03 0.66
C GLN A 92 16.65 9.75 0.79
N LEU A 93 16.11 10.26 -0.31
CA LEU A 93 14.94 11.14 -0.31
C LEU A 93 13.70 10.54 0.38
N PRO A 94 13.37 9.23 0.25
CA PRO A 94 12.30 8.60 1.02
C PRO A 94 12.57 8.53 2.53
N SER A 95 13.80 8.75 3.00
CA SER A 95 14.12 8.76 4.43
C SER A 95 13.99 10.14 5.10
N PHE A 96 13.72 11.19 4.31
CA PHE A 96 13.69 12.57 4.77
C PHE A 96 12.36 12.96 5.44
N PRO A 97 12.24 14.16 6.07
CA PRO A 97 11.04 14.58 6.78
C PRO A 97 9.79 14.56 5.90
N ASP A 98 8.63 14.33 6.52
CA ASP A 98 7.33 14.21 5.86
C ASP A 98 7.04 15.38 4.91
N SER A 99 7.32 16.62 5.34
CA SER A 99 7.09 17.81 4.52
C SER A 99 7.93 17.81 3.23
N GLN A 100 9.14 17.27 3.27
CA GLN A 100 10.00 17.18 2.09
C GLN A 100 9.51 16.08 1.17
N VAL A 101 9.23 14.88 1.71
CA VAL A 101 8.71 13.75 0.93
C VAL A 101 7.37 14.09 0.26
N GLN A 102 6.48 14.76 0.99
CA GLN A 102 5.17 15.18 0.48
C GLN A 102 5.28 16.14 -0.72
N ASN A 103 6.34 16.96 -0.77
CA ASN A 103 6.54 17.93 -1.85
C ASN A 103 7.44 17.41 -2.99
N GLN A 104 8.40 16.54 -2.68
CA GLN A 104 9.48 16.17 -3.61
C GLN A 104 9.39 14.73 -4.11
N VAL A 105 8.55 13.87 -3.53
CA VAL A 105 8.44 12.45 -3.90
C VAL A 105 7.01 12.13 -4.36
N TYR A 106 6.02 12.33 -3.49
CA TYR A 106 4.65 11.85 -3.71
C TYR A 106 3.96 12.41 -4.96
N PRO A 107 4.11 13.70 -5.32
CA PRO A 107 3.49 14.23 -6.53
C PRO A 107 4.01 13.53 -7.80
N TYR A 108 5.30 13.20 -7.84
CA TYR A 108 5.94 12.58 -9.01
C TYR A 108 5.70 11.08 -9.07
N ALA A 109 5.65 10.41 -7.91
CA ALA A 109 5.15 9.04 -7.81
C ALA A 109 3.72 8.93 -8.37
N LEU A 110 2.85 9.87 -8.04
CA LEU A 110 1.48 9.94 -8.56
C LEU A 110 1.43 10.24 -10.06
N GLN A 111 2.19 11.23 -10.51
CA GLN A 111 2.26 11.60 -11.93
C GLN A 111 2.69 10.41 -12.80
N LEU A 112 3.80 9.74 -12.44
CA LEU A 112 4.30 8.58 -13.17
C LEU A 112 3.32 7.40 -13.09
N SER A 113 2.75 7.13 -11.91
CA SER A 113 1.78 6.05 -11.73
C SER A 113 0.52 6.26 -12.58
N ASN A 114 0.00 7.48 -12.63
CA ASN A 114 -1.15 7.81 -13.49
C ASN A 114 -0.82 7.68 -14.97
N LEU A 115 0.38 8.11 -15.38
CA LEU A 115 0.84 7.95 -16.75
C LEU A 115 0.90 6.46 -17.12
N ILE A 116 1.59 5.63 -16.33
CA ILE A 116 1.71 4.18 -16.56
C ILE A 116 0.34 3.53 -16.74
N LYS A 117 -0.59 3.81 -15.82
CA LYS A 117 -1.93 3.22 -15.83
C LYS A 117 -2.81 3.71 -16.97
N THR A 118 -2.57 4.92 -17.44
CA THR A 118 -3.30 5.50 -18.57
C THR A 118 -2.77 4.97 -19.90
N SER A 119 -1.44 4.82 -20.01
CA SER A 119 -0.77 4.32 -21.22
C SER A 119 -0.95 2.81 -21.41
N ASN A 120 -0.99 2.03 -20.32
CA ASN A 120 -1.38 0.63 -20.35
C ASN A 120 -2.40 0.32 -19.23
N PRO A 121 -3.69 0.10 -19.57
CA PRO A 121 -4.71 -0.37 -18.63
C PRO A 121 -4.31 -1.59 -17.82
N CYS A 122 -3.55 -2.48 -18.46
CA CYS A 122 -3.11 -3.76 -17.91
C CYS A 122 -1.76 -3.66 -17.22
N GLY A 123 -1.08 -2.52 -17.34
CA GLY A 123 0.21 -2.27 -16.72
C GLY A 123 0.06 -2.06 -15.21
N ASN A 124 1.04 -2.57 -14.47
CA ASN A 124 1.11 -2.46 -13.02
C ASN A 124 2.31 -1.62 -12.60
N VAL A 125 2.17 -0.89 -11.50
CA VAL A 125 3.26 -0.10 -10.93
C VAL A 125 3.93 -0.91 -9.82
N ILE A 126 5.25 -1.08 -9.92
CA ILE A 126 6.06 -1.66 -8.84
C ILE A 126 6.88 -0.55 -8.20
N PHE A 127 6.68 -0.32 -6.92
CA PHE A 127 7.55 0.55 -6.12
C PHE A 127 8.74 -0.27 -5.62
N TYR A 128 9.95 0.09 -6.07
CA TYR A 128 11.18 -0.57 -5.67
C TYR A 128 11.63 -0.07 -4.30
N MET A 129 11.19 -0.75 -3.24
CA MET A 129 11.64 -0.44 -1.88
C MET A 129 13.14 -0.72 -1.73
N THR A 130 13.92 0.36 -1.70
CA THR A 130 15.37 0.33 -1.45
C THR A 130 15.66 0.11 0.04
N TRP A 131 16.92 0.27 0.45
CA TRP A 131 17.42 0.02 1.80
C TRP A 131 18.03 1.28 2.41
N GLY A 132 18.14 1.30 3.75
CA GLY A 132 18.97 2.30 4.44
C GLY A 132 20.47 2.09 4.18
N ARG A 133 21.29 3.14 4.28
CA ARG A 133 22.76 3.02 4.16
C ARG A 133 23.36 2.17 5.27
N LYS A 134 24.55 1.57 5.02
CA LYS A 134 25.18 0.59 5.92
C LYS A 134 25.22 1.05 7.37
N ASN A 135 25.62 2.31 7.59
CA ASN A 135 25.77 2.94 8.89
C ASN A 135 24.79 4.10 9.12
N GLY A 136 23.72 4.20 8.32
CA GLY A 136 22.86 5.37 8.25
C GLY A 136 23.42 6.48 7.37
N ASP A 137 22.76 7.64 7.39
CA ASP A 137 23.14 8.81 6.61
C ASP A 137 23.89 9.82 7.48
N ALA A 138 25.20 9.61 7.61
CA ALA A 138 26.07 10.44 8.43
C ALA A 138 26.06 11.92 8.02
N THR A 139 25.84 12.20 6.73
CA THR A 139 25.79 13.58 6.21
C THR A 139 24.57 14.33 6.72
N ASN A 140 23.39 13.70 6.71
CA ASN A 140 22.15 14.34 7.15
C ASN A 140 21.85 14.14 8.65
N CYS A 141 22.51 13.18 9.30
CA CYS A 141 22.34 12.86 10.71
C CYS A 141 22.30 14.07 11.67
N PRO A 142 23.20 15.09 11.56
CA PRO A 142 23.18 16.25 12.47
C PRO A 142 21.87 17.05 12.44
N GLY A 143 21.22 17.13 11.26
CA GLY A 143 19.95 17.82 11.08
C GLY A 143 18.72 16.90 11.08
N LEU A 144 18.93 15.59 10.96
CA LEU A 144 17.89 14.58 10.87
C LEU A 144 18.30 13.33 11.69
N PRO A 145 18.11 13.35 13.02
CA PRO A 145 18.54 12.23 13.87
C PRO A 145 17.94 10.87 13.49
N ALA A 146 16.76 10.88 12.86
CA ALA A 146 16.06 9.67 12.42
C ALA A 146 16.85 8.84 11.39
N VAL A 147 17.79 9.43 10.64
CA VAL A 147 18.58 8.72 9.62
C VAL A 147 20.00 8.38 10.07
N CYS A 148 20.39 8.70 11.31
CA CYS A 148 21.74 8.45 11.84
C CYS A 148 22.13 6.97 11.92
N THR A 149 21.16 6.06 11.85
CA THR A 149 21.39 4.62 11.90
C THR A 149 20.78 3.95 10.69
N TYR A 150 21.28 2.76 10.34
CA TYR A 150 20.64 1.93 9.33
C TYR A 150 19.16 1.71 9.64
N GLN A 151 18.83 1.27 10.86
CA GLN A 151 17.45 0.93 11.24
C GLN A 151 16.52 2.14 11.15
N GLY A 152 17.00 3.32 11.55
CA GLY A 152 16.23 4.56 11.46
C GLY A 152 15.94 4.92 10.01
N MET A 153 16.97 4.99 9.17
CA MET A 153 16.84 5.32 7.75
C MET A 153 15.99 4.28 6.98
N ASP A 154 16.25 2.99 7.20
CA ASP A 154 15.54 1.88 6.57
C ASP A 154 14.05 1.87 6.95
N THR A 155 13.71 2.19 8.19
CA THR A 155 12.31 2.29 8.64
C THR A 155 11.58 3.44 7.95
N GLN A 156 12.23 4.60 7.76
CA GLN A 156 11.62 5.70 7.01
C GLN A 156 11.39 5.30 5.54
N ILE A 157 12.40 4.72 4.89
CA ILE A 157 12.31 4.24 3.51
C ILE A 157 11.17 3.24 3.36
N TYR A 158 11.10 2.24 4.26
CA TYR A 158 10.02 1.26 4.29
C TYR A 158 8.65 1.95 4.31
N ASN A 159 8.43 2.87 5.25
CA ASN A 159 7.15 3.55 5.41
C ASN A 159 6.76 4.34 4.15
N ARG A 160 7.69 5.07 3.54
CA ARG A 160 7.38 5.89 2.34
C ARG A 160 7.10 5.05 1.11
N TYR A 161 7.79 3.93 0.91
CA TYR A 161 7.48 3.04 -0.21
C TYR A 161 6.13 2.33 -0.04
N MET A 162 5.78 1.94 1.19
CA MET A 162 4.44 1.40 1.48
C MET A 162 3.35 2.45 1.22
N GLU A 163 3.55 3.69 1.66
CA GLU A 163 2.61 4.79 1.43
C GLU A 163 2.48 5.13 -0.07
N MET A 164 3.60 5.22 -0.80
CA MET A 164 3.57 5.42 -2.25
C MET A 164 2.79 4.31 -2.97
N ALA A 165 3.04 3.04 -2.65
CA ALA A 165 2.31 1.94 -3.27
C ALA A 165 0.82 1.97 -2.93
N MET A 166 0.46 2.21 -1.67
CA MET A 166 -0.93 2.32 -1.24
C MET A 166 -1.67 3.46 -1.96
N ASN A 167 -1.11 4.67 -1.93
CA ASN A 167 -1.72 5.87 -2.51
C ASN A 167 -1.85 5.78 -4.04
N ASN A 168 -0.96 5.03 -4.67
CA ASN A 168 -0.91 4.88 -6.11
C ASN A 168 -1.41 3.51 -6.59
N GLU A 169 -2.12 2.74 -5.75
CA GLU A 169 -2.61 1.40 -6.06
C GLU A 169 -1.57 0.50 -6.78
N GLY A 170 -0.30 0.63 -6.38
CA GLY A 170 0.81 -0.17 -6.88
C GLY A 170 1.14 -1.31 -5.94
N ILE A 171 2.12 -2.12 -6.36
CA ILE A 171 2.72 -3.17 -5.53
C ILE A 171 4.11 -2.76 -5.09
N VAL A 172 4.64 -3.43 -4.06
CA VAL A 172 5.99 -3.17 -3.55
C VAL A 172 6.90 -4.35 -3.91
N SER A 173 8.10 -4.05 -4.41
CA SER A 173 9.21 -5.01 -4.39
C SER A 173 10.03 -4.75 -3.11
N PRO A 174 9.91 -5.58 -2.06
CA PRO A 174 10.36 -5.27 -0.70
C PRO A 174 11.84 -5.59 -0.46
N VAL A 175 12.72 -5.16 -1.38
CA VAL A 175 14.15 -5.49 -1.32
C VAL A 175 14.78 -4.98 -0.02
N GLY A 176 14.45 -3.76 0.42
CA GLY A 176 14.89 -3.22 1.71
C GLY A 176 14.54 -4.11 2.91
N LYS A 177 13.32 -4.67 2.92
CA LYS A 177 12.92 -5.59 3.99
C LYS A 177 13.71 -6.90 3.94
N VAL A 178 13.95 -7.46 2.75
CA VAL A 178 14.79 -8.65 2.58
C VAL A 178 16.21 -8.38 3.08
N TRP A 179 16.79 -7.24 2.67
CA TRP A 179 18.10 -6.79 3.14
C TRP A 179 18.17 -6.67 4.65
N ARG A 180 17.17 -6.04 5.28
CA ARG A 180 17.09 -5.92 6.74
C ARG A 180 17.12 -7.28 7.41
N THR A 181 16.31 -8.23 6.94
CA THR A 181 16.28 -9.59 7.51
C THR A 181 17.62 -10.30 7.35
N ILE A 182 18.28 -10.18 6.19
CA ILE A 182 19.63 -10.74 6.00
C ILE A 182 20.62 -10.10 6.98
N ARG A 183 20.63 -8.76 7.12
CA ARG A 183 21.56 -8.07 8.03
C ARG A 183 21.36 -8.46 9.49
N GLU A 184 20.11 -8.57 9.93
CA GLU A 184 19.76 -8.90 11.31
C GLU A 184 20.10 -10.37 11.65
N GLN A 185 19.86 -11.30 10.73
CA GLN A 185 20.03 -12.74 10.98
C GLN A 185 21.39 -13.28 10.55
N ASN A 186 22.03 -12.65 9.56
CA ASN A 186 23.25 -13.12 8.89
C ASN A 186 24.21 -11.95 8.61
N PRO A 187 24.70 -11.24 9.64
CA PRO A 187 25.50 -10.02 9.49
C PRO A 187 26.84 -10.23 8.76
N ALA A 188 27.30 -11.47 8.61
CA ALA A 188 28.50 -11.81 7.83
C ALA A 188 28.26 -11.73 6.30
N ILE A 189 27.01 -11.70 5.85
CA ILE A 189 26.66 -11.49 4.45
C ILE A 189 26.75 -10.00 4.14
N GLU A 190 27.84 -9.60 3.47
CA GLU A 190 28.05 -8.20 3.09
C GLU A 190 27.19 -7.82 1.87
N LEU A 191 26.18 -6.98 2.12
CA LEU A 191 25.24 -6.50 1.11
C LEU A 191 25.68 -5.19 0.46
N TYR A 192 26.63 -4.47 1.04
CA TYR A 192 27.08 -3.18 0.55
C TYR A 192 28.40 -3.30 -0.20
N ASP A 193 28.58 -2.45 -1.19
CA ASP A 193 29.90 -2.16 -1.73
C ASP A 193 30.70 -1.27 -0.75
N GLN A 194 31.93 -0.92 -1.12
CA GLN A 194 32.88 -0.16 -0.29
C GLN A 194 32.37 1.23 0.10
N ASP A 195 31.42 1.80 -0.64
CA ASP A 195 30.87 3.13 -0.37
C ASP A 195 29.69 3.13 0.62
N GLU A 196 29.36 1.97 1.19
CA GLU A 196 28.35 1.83 2.23
C GLU A 196 26.92 2.18 1.79
N SER A 197 26.68 2.35 0.49
CA SER A 197 25.39 2.74 -0.09
C SER A 197 24.98 1.77 -1.21
N HIS A 198 25.82 1.60 -2.22
CA HIS A 198 25.54 0.75 -3.38
C HIS A 198 25.55 -0.74 -3.00
N PRO A 199 24.83 -1.57 -3.76
CA PRO A 199 24.79 -2.99 -3.48
C PRO A 199 26.08 -3.68 -3.90
N SER A 200 26.58 -4.56 -3.03
CA SER A 200 27.49 -5.62 -3.46
C SER A 200 26.77 -6.53 -4.45
N TYR A 201 27.52 -7.39 -5.15
CA TYR A 201 26.89 -8.39 -6.02
C TYR A 201 25.88 -9.28 -5.28
N ILE A 202 26.15 -9.63 -4.01
CA ILE A 202 25.24 -10.40 -3.16
C ILE A 202 23.96 -9.59 -2.87
N GLY A 203 24.10 -8.31 -2.58
CA GLY A 203 22.98 -7.38 -2.41
C GLY A 203 22.09 -7.30 -3.65
N SER A 204 22.68 -7.19 -4.84
CA SER A 204 21.94 -7.19 -6.12
C SER A 204 21.29 -8.53 -6.42
N MET A 205 21.89 -9.66 -6.04
CA MET A 205 21.25 -10.98 -6.18
C MET A 205 20.05 -11.15 -5.24
N ALA A 206 20.13 -10.64 -4.00
CA ALA A 206 18.96 -10.61 -3.10
C ALA A 206 17.81 -9.77 -3.69
N ALA A 207 18.14 -8.62 -4.30
CA ALA A 207 17.17 -7.83 -5.04
C ALA A 207 16.58 -8.59 -6.24
N ALA A 208 17.42 -9.29 -7.01
CA ALA A 208 16.99 -10.04 -8.19
C ALA A 208 16.02 -11.18 -7.85
N TYR A 209 16.31 -11.97 -6.81
CA TYR A 209 15.38 -12.99 -6.32
C TYR A 209 14.06 -12.40 -5.83
N THR A 210 14.12 -11.25 -5.16
CA THR A 210 12.92 -10.53 -4.68
C THR A 210 12.06 -10.10 -5.85
N PHE A 211 12.63 -9.41 -6.85
CA PHE A 211 11.90 -8.98 -8.03
C PHE A 211 11.31 -10.14 -8.82
N TYR A 212 12.08 -11.20 -9.07
CA TYR A 212 11.57 -12.38 -9.75
C TYR A 212 10.37 -12.98 -9.01
N THR A 213 10.45 -13.09 -7.68
CA THR A 213 9.35 -13.59 -6.83
C THR A 213 8.11 -12.72 -6.95
N ILE A 214 8.25 -11.39 -6.96
CA ILE A 214 7.13 -10.45 -7.10
C ILE A 214 6.49 -10.53 -8.48
N ILE A 215 7.31 -10.55 -9.54
CA ILE A 215 6.88 -10.43 -10.94
C ILE A 215 6.28 -11.75 -11.45
N PHE A 216 6.92 -12.88 -11.14
CA PHE A 216 6.49 -14.20 -11.61
C PHE A 216 5.67 -14.96 -10.58
N LYS A 217 5.64 -14.52 -9.31
CA LYS A 217 4.84 -15.11 -8.22
C LYS A 217 5.16 -16.60 -8.00
N LYS A 218 6.43 -16.96 -8.21
CA LYS A 218 6.96 -18.32 -8.09
C LYS A 218 7.84 -18.43 -6.85
N ASP A 219 7.90 -19.64 -6.29
CA ASP A 219 8.71 -19.94 -5.11
C ASP A 219 10.21 -19.71 -5.41
N PRO A 220 10.88 -18.77 -4.73
CA PRO A 220 12.28 -18.45 -5.00
C PRO A 220 13.25 -19.59 -4.69
N THR A 221 12.88 -20.56 -3.83
CA THR A 221 13.77 -21.69 -3.51
C THR A 221 13.89 -22.69 -4.65
N GLN A 222 13.00 -22.61 -5.64
CA GLN A 222 13.06 -23.42 -6.85
C GLN A 222 13.91 -22.80 -7.96
N ILE A 223 14.43 -21.57 -7.76
CA ILE A 223 15.29 -20.90 -8.74
C ILE A 223 16.61 -21.67 -8.87
N PRO A 224 17.00 -22.17 -10.06
CA PRO A 224 18.26 -22.90 -10.24
C PRO A 224 19.47 -21.96 -10.41
N PHE A 225 19.25 -20.73 -10.89
CA PHE A 225 20.32 -19.76 -11.08
C PHE A 225 20.83 -19.21 -9.74
N ASN A 226 22.16 -19.20 -9.57
CA ASN A 226 22.85 -18.68 -8.37
C ASN A 226 23.75 -17.47 -8.66
N GLY A 227 23.97 -17.13 -9.94
CA GLY A 227 25.02 -16.18 -10.31
C GLY A 227 26.37 -16.62 -9.75
N ASN A 228 27.11 -15.67 -9.16
CA ASN A 228 28.41 -15.92 -8.53
C ASN A 228 28.35 -16.27 -7.03
N LEU A 229 27.15 -16.45 -6.45
CA LEU A 229 27.02 -16.83 -5.03
C LEU A 229 27.39 -18.30 -4.84
N THR A 230 27.91 -18.64 -3.65
CA THR A 230 28.01 -20.06 -3.28
C THR A 230 26.60 -20.66 -3.16
N PRO A 231 26.43 -21.98 -3.35
CA PRO A 231 25.13 -22.63 -3.20
C PRO A 231 24.47 -22.37 -1.84
N SER A 232 25.25 -22.34 -0.75
CA SER A 232 24.74 -22.07 0.59
C SER A 232 24.28 -20.62 0.76
N GLN A 233 25.03 -19.65 0.23
CA GLN A 233 24.60 -18.24 0.23
C GLN A 233 23.33 -18.03 -0.58
N ALA A 234 23.27 -18.62 -1.79
CA ALA A 234 22.10 -18.51 -2.64
C ALA A 234 20.85 -19.14 -1.98
N GLN A 235 20.97 -20.33 -1.41
CA GLN A 235 19.86 -20.98 -0.71
C GLN A 235 19.39 -20.14 0.47
N LEU A 236 20.31 -19.65 1.31
CA LEU A 236 19.97 -18.81 2.46
C LEU A 236 19.13 -17.59 2.04
N ILE A 237 19.58 -16.87 1.01
CA ILE A 237 18.88 -15.67 0.54
C ILE A 237 17.52 -16.04 -0.05
N LYS A 238 17.42 -17.13 -0.83
CA LYS A 238 16.15 -17.62 -1.39
C LYS A 238 15.14 -17.99 -0.30
N GLU A 239 15.57 -18.61 0.79
CA GLU A 239 14.69 -18.91 1.94
C GLU A 239 14.20 -17.63 2.63
N ILE A 240 15.06 -16.62 2.79
CA ILE A 240 14.64 -15.32 3.34
C ILE A 240 13.64 -14.63 2.42
N VAL A 241 13.88 -14.62 1.11
CA VAL A 241 12.93 -14.06 0.13
C VAL A 241 11.62 -14.85 0.17
N LYS A 242 11.65 -16.18 0.30
CA LYS A 242 10.45 -16.99 0.46
C LYS A 242 9.64 -16.56 1.69
N ALA A 243 10.30 -16.45 2.84
CA ALA A 243 9.66 -16.13 4.11
C ALA A 243 9.07 -14.71 4.13
N GLU A 244 9.81 -13.73 3.62
CA GLU A 244 9.43 -12.31 3.66
C GLU A 244 8.51 -11.91 2.52
N VAL A 245 8.57 -12.59 1.37
CA VAL A 245 7.89 -12.18 0.13
C VAL A 245 6.87 -13.23 -0.31
N TYR A 246 7.32 -14.43 -0.69
CA TYR A 246 6.46 -15.44 -1.30
C TYR A 246 5.35 -15.95 -0.37
N ASN A 247 5.64 -16.12 0.91
CA ASN A 247 4.68 -16.63 1.89
C ASN A 247 3.69 -15.54 2.38
N GLN A 248 3.96 -14.26 2.11
CA GLN A 248 3.14 -13.14 2.59
C GLN A 248 2.90 -12.07 1.50
N PRO A 249 2.48 -12.45 0.28
CA PRO A 249 2.45 -11.54 -0.87
C PRO A 249 1.51 -10.34 -0.65
N GLY A 250 0.42 -10.55 0.08
CA GLY A 250 -0.55 -9.50 0.41
C GLY A 250 0.02 -8.35 1.26
N LYS A 251 1.11 -8.59 2.01
CA LYS A 251 1.83 -7.54 2.75
C LYS A 251 2.44 -6.49 1.82
N TRP A 252 2.74 -6.89 0.59
CA TRP A 252 3.37 -6.07 -0.45
C TRP A 252 2.37 -5.65 -1.55
N TYR A 253 1.07 -5.79 -1.25
CA TYR A 253 -0.04 -5.57 -2.17
C TYR A 253 0.01 -6.48 -3.41
N VAL A 254 0.77 -7.57 -3.36
CA VAL A 254 0.81 -8.57 -4.42
C VAL A 254 -0.35 -9.55 -4.26
N THR A 255 -1.11 -9.71 -5.33
CA THR A 255 -2.22 -10.66 -5.45
C THR A 255 -1.83 -11.82 -6.37
N ASN A 256 -2.55 -12.94 -6.27
CA ASN A 256 -2.28 -14.13 -7.09
C ASN A 256 -2.28 -13.81 -8.59
N ASN A 257 -3.27 -13.03 -9.04
CA ASN A 257 -3.35 -12.50 -10.40
C ASN A 257 -2.99 -11.01 -10.39
N ASP A 258 -2.52 -10.47 -11.50
CA ASP A 258 -2.37 -9.01 -11.63
C ASP A 258 -3.75 -8.36 -11.56
N VAL A 259 -3.85 -7.20 -10.90
CA VAL A 259 -5.13 -6.54 -10.65
C VAL A 259 -5.24 -5.30 -11.53
N HIS A 260 -6.18 -5.36 -12.46
CA HIS A 260 -6.43 -4.28 -13.42
C HIS A 260 -7.67 -3.46 -13.06
N SER A 261 -8.62 -4.07 -12.33
CA SER A 261 -9.77 -3.38 -11.75
C SER A 261 -9.34 -2.18 -10.90
N ARG A 262 -9.93 -1.02 -11.17
CA ARG A 262 -9.65 0.26 -10.50
C ARG A 262 -10.94 1.05 -10.35
N PHE A 263 -11.08 1.75 -9.24
CA PHE A 263 -12.20 2.66 -9.02
C PHE A 263 -11.88 3.76 -8.02
N THR A 264 -12.59 4.87 -8.12
CA THR A 264 -12.65 5.90 -7.09
C THR A 264 -14.06 5.97 -6.50
N TYR A 265 -14.19 6.68 -5.38
CA TYR A 265 -15.48 6.93 -4.77
C TYR A 265 -15.52 8.32 -4.15
N GLN A 266 -16.71 8.88 -4.09
CA GLN A 266 -16.97 10.16 -3.44
C GLN A 266 -18.23 10.05 -2.58
N LEU A 267 -18.14 10.51 -1.33
CA LEU A 267 -19.31 10.69 -0.48
C LEU A 267 -20.13 11.88 -0.99
N THR A 268 -21.39 11.66 -1.37
CA THR A 268 -22.27 12.70 -1.93
C THR A 268 -23.32 13.21 -0.94
N GLY A 269 -23.47 12.56 0.22
CA GLY A 269 -24.33 12.99 1.33
C GLY A 269 -25.22 11.85 1.87
N ALA A 270 -25.70 11.98 3.11
CA ALA A 270 -26.68 11.07 3.75
C ALA A 270 -26.37 9.56 3.60
N GLY A 271 -25.11 9.14 3.74
CA GLY A 271 -24.71 7.73 3.57
C GLY A 271 -24.63 7.26 2.12
N THR A 272 -24.79 8.16 1.14
CA THR A 272 -24.65 7.85 -0.29
C THR A 272 -23.21 8.03 -0.75
N VAL A 273 -22.74 7.03 -1.50
CA VAL A 273 -21.43 6.99 -2.12
C VAL A 273 -21.64 6.87 -3.63
N GLN A 274 -21.06 7.80 -4.38
CA GLN A 274 -20.90 7.66 -5.83
C GLN A 274 -19.61 6.88 -6.09
N PHE A 275 -19.72 5.77 -6.80
CA PHE A 275 -18.57 5.01 -7.28
C PHE A 275 -18.31 5.33 -8.74
N THR A 276 -17.02 5.45 -9.09
CA THR A 276 -16.58 5.69 -10.46
C THR A 276 -15.60 4.60 -10.84
N ASN A 277 -15.98 3.76 -11.80
CA ASN A 277 -15.05 2.83 -12.43
C ASN A 277 -13.94 3.62 -13.13
N THR A 278 -12.69 3.24 -12.88
CA THR A 278 -11.52 3.76 -13.60
C THR A 278 -10.72 2.65 -14.28
N THR A 279 -11.29 1.44 -14.35
CA THR A 279 -10.79 0.33 -15.17
C THR A 279 -11.03 0.65 -16.63
N GLN A 280 -9.98 0.66 -17.45
CA GLN A 280 -10.11 0.81 -18.89
C GLN A 280 -10.33 -0.55 -19.57
N ASN A 281 -11.11 -0.55 -20.66
CA ASN A 281 -11.41 -1.74 -21.48
C ASN A 281 -12.07 -2.90 -20.70
N ALA A 282 -12.80 -2.61 -19.63
CA ALA A 282 -13.60 -3.61 -18.93
C ALA A 282 -14.86 -3.96 -19.74
N ALA A 283 -15.12 -5.25 -19.94
CA ALA A 283 -16.32 -5.73 -20.62
C ALA A 283 -17.52 -5.94 -19.69
N SER A 284 -17.26 -6.06 -18.39
CA SER A 284 -18.25 -6.37 -17.36
C SER A 284 -17.88 -5.69 -16.03
N TYR A 285 -18.90 -5.43 -15.21
CA TYR A 285 -18.76 -4.83 -13.89
C TYR A 285 -19.61 -5.61 -12.89
N LEU A 286 -19.01 -5.96 -11.76
CA LEU A 286 -19.71 -6.46 -10.59
C LEU A 286 -19.21 -5.75 -9.35
N TRP A 287 -20.07 -4.92 -8.79
CA TRP A 287 -19.88 -4.24 -7.52
C TRP A 287 -20.46 -5.08 -6.38
N ASP A 288 -19.70 -5.26 -5.32
CA ASP A 288 -20.15 -5.73 -4.01
C ASP A 288 -19.88 -4.61 -3.02
N PHE A 289 -20.93 -4.01 -2.47
CA PHE A 289 -20.81 -2.82 -1.63
C PHE A 289 -20.41 -3.15 -0.19
N GLY A 290 -20.25 -4.44 0.16
CA GLY A 290 -19.85 -4.88 1.50
C GLY A 290 -20.97 -4.88 2.55
N ASP A 291 -22.20 -4.56 2.15
CA ASP A 291 -23.41 -4.58 2.99
C ASP A 291 -24.42 -5.68 2.56
N GLY A 292 -23.99 -6.57 1.66
CA GLY A 292 -24.82 -7.63 1.08
C GLY A 292 -25.53 -7.25 -0.21
N THR A 293 -25.43 -6.00 -0.66
CA THR A 293 -25.99 -5.54 -1.94
C THR A 293 -24.93 -5.44 -3.03
N THR A 294 -25.37 -5.50 -4.30
CA THR A 294 -24.49 -5.53 -5.47
C THR A 294 -25.04 -4.66 -6.61
N SER A 295 -24.20 -4.35 -7.60
CA SER A 295 -24.61 -3.66 -8.83
C SER A 295 -23.78 -4.11 -10.03
N THR A 296 -24.36 -4.03 -11.22
CA THR A 296 -23.67 -4.26 -12.51
C THR A 296 -23.53 -2.99 -13.34
N LEU A 297 -23.93 -1.84 -12.81
CA LEU A 297 -23.70 -0.55 -13.45
C LEU A 297 -22.21 -0.22 -13.44
N GLU A 298 -21.74 0.48 -14.47
CA GLU A 298 -20.35 0.93 -14.53
C GLU A 298 -20.01 1.91 -13.40
N ASN A 299 -20.87 2.90 -13.16
CA ASN A 299 -20.68 3.96 -12.17
C ASN A 299 -21.89 4.07 -11.22
N PRO A 300 -22.10 3.11 -10.30
CA PRO A 300 -23.27 3.11 -9.44
C PRO A 300 -23.19 4.18 -8.35
N ALA A 301 -24.35 4.74 -7.99
CA ALA A 301 -24.56 5.39 -6.71
C ALA A 301 -25.16 4.35 -5.75
N HIS A 302 -24.64 4.25 -4.53
CA HIS A 302 -25.15 3.35 -3.50
C HIS A 302 -25.39 4.09 -2.19
N THR A 303 -26.52 3.84 -1.55
CA THR A 303 -26.90 4.46 -0.28
C THR A 303 -26.85 3.42 0.83
N TYR A 304 -25.92 3.61 1.77
CA TYR A 304 -25.80 2.78 2.96
C TYR A 304 -26.80 3.22 4.02
N THR A 305 -27.52 2.25 4.58
CA THR A 305 -28.54 2.48 5.61
C THR A 305 -27.94 2.78 6.99
N ALA A 306 -26.70 2.36 7.23
CA ALA A 306 -25.97 2.60 8.46
C ALA A 306 -24.58 3.17 8.16
N GLY A 307 -24.05 3.95 9.10
CA GLY A 307 -22.64 4.33 9.07
C GLY A 307 -21.77 3.13 9.45
N GLY A 308 -20.59 3.03 8.86
CA GLY A 308 -19.70 1.91 9.08
C GLY A 308 -18.54 1.84 8.09
N ASN A 309 -17.76 0.78 8.23
CA ASN A 309 -16.63 0.47 7.36
C ASN A 309 -17.03 -0.67 6.43
N TYR A 310 -17.01 -0.41 5.12
CA TYR A 310 -17.46 -1.33 4.09
C TYR A 310 -16.30 -1.71 3.16
N ASN A 311 -16.02 -3.01 3.01
CA ASN A 311 -15.05 -3.51 2.03
C ASN A 311 -15.72 -3.59 0.65
N VAL A 312 -15.71 -2.48 -0.08
CA VAL A 312 -16.30 -2.39 -1.41
C VAL A 312 -15.39 -3.07 -2.42
N LYS A 313 -15.96 -3.94 -3.25
CA LYS A 313 -15.25 -4.65 -4.31
C LYS A 313 -15.81 -4.27 -5.66
N LEU A 314 -14.92 -4.06 -6.62
CA LEU A 314 -15.21 -4.03 -8.04
C LEU A 314 -14.52 -5.20 -8.70
N THR A 315 -15.28 -6.08 -9.33
CA THR A 315 -14.79 -7.14 -10.22
C THR A 315 -15.07 -6.76 -11.65
N THR A 316 -14.04 -6.82 -12.51
CA THR A 316 -14.17 -6.55 -13.94
C THR A 316 -13.46 -7.62 -14.75
N ASP A 317 -13.94 -7.84 -15.97
CA ASP A 317 -13.22 -8.56 -17.00
C ASP A 317 -12.44 -7.55 -17.84
N ALA A 318 -11.15 -7.39 -17.52
CA ALA A 318 -10.23 -6.50 -18.23
C ALA A 318 -8.93 -7.26 -18.50
N CYS A 319 -8.23 -6.92 -19.58
CA CYS A 319 -6.90 -7.49 -19.87
C CYS A 319 -6.90 -9.02 -20.03
N GLY A 320 -8.02 -9.60 -20.47
CA GLY A 320 -8.15 -11.05 -20.62
C GLY A 320 -8.27 -11.83 -19.31
N ALA A 321 -8.49 -11.14 -18.18
CA ALA A 321 -8.66 -11.76 -16.87
C ALA A 321 -9.79 -11.11 -16.06
N THR A 322 -10.48 -11.91 -15.28
CA THR A 322 -11.38 -11.40 -14.23
C THR A 322 -10.54 -10.99 -13.03
N THR A 323 -10.55 -9.71 -12.69
CA THR A 323 -9.76 -9.18 -11.55
C THR A 323 -10.65 -8.40 -10.59
N THR A 324 -10.34 -8.47 -9.30
CA THR A 324 -11.11 -7.80 -8.25
C THR A 324 -10.25 -6.79 -7.51
N LYS A 325 -10.76 -5.56 -7.38
CA LYS A 325 -10.19 -4.52 -6.54
C LYS A 325 -11.08 -4.31 -5.31
N THR A 326 -10.46 -4.25 -4.14
CA THR A 326 -11.15 -3.96 -2.88
C THR A 326 -10.67 -2.62 -2.32
N LYS A 327 -11.58 -1.76 -1.85
CA LYS A 327 -11.27 -0.56 -1.06
C LYS A 327 -12.16 -0.51 0.18
N LEU A 328 -11.57 -0.07 1.30
CA LEU A 328 -12.32 0.24 2.51
C LEU A 328 -13.01 1.60 2.33
N VAL A 329 -14.33 1.63 2.36
CA VAL A 329 -15.13 2.85 2.33
C VAL A 329 -15.70 3.09 3.72
N VAL A 330 -15.31 4.23 4.31
CA VAL A 330 -15.84 4.68 5.60
C VAL A 330 -17.05 5.56 5.32
N VAL A 331 -18.23 5.09 5.68
CA VAL A 331 -19.49 5.81 5.52
C VAL A 331 -19.88 6.40 6.85
N ASN A 332 -19.97 7.73 6.90
CA ASN A 332 -20.56 8.44 8.02
C ASN A 332 -21.99 8.79 7.65
N THR A 333 -22.98 8.11 8.25
CA THR A 333 -24.35 8.62 8.20
C THR A 333 -24.48 9.74 9.23
N LEU A 334 -24.99 10.90 8.80
CA LEU A 334 -25.51 11.90 9.73
C LEU A 334 -26.80 11.35 10.35
N ASN A 335 -26.70 10.31 11.17
CA ASN A 335 -27.86 9.76 11.84
C ASN A 335 -28.32 10.79 12.89
N THR A 336 -29.49 11.39 12.63
CA THR A 336 -30.29 12.07 13.64
C THR A 336 -30.99 11.09 14.58
N ALA A 337 -30.87 9.78 14.33
CA ALA A 337 -31.25 8.76 15.28
C ALA A 337 -30.30 8.82 16.47
N GLU A 338 -30.83 9.16 17.65
CA GLU A 338 -30.14 8.88 18.89
C GLU A 338 -29.83 7.38 18.90
N THR A 339 -28.55 7.01 18.85
CA THR A 339 -28.14 5.68 19.26
C THR A 339 -28.68 5.51 20.67
N THR A 340 -29.65 4.61 20.86
CA THR A 340 -30.12 4.21 22.18
C THR A 340 -28.91 3.61 22.89
N ILE A 341 -28.21 4.45 23.65
CA ILE A 341 -27.11 4.01 24.49
C ILE A 341 -27.74 3.05 25.50
N GLU A 342 -27.19 1.85 25.60
CA GLU A 342 -27.34 0.99 26.76
C GLU A 342 -27.13 1.84 28.02
N ASN A 343 -28.20 2.24 28.71
CA ASN A 343 -28.38 2.71 30.12
C ASN A 343 -27.19 3.21 30.98
N GLU A 344 -26.05 3.64 30.42
CA GLU A 344 -24.79 3.88 31.13
C GLU A 344 -24.41 5.38 31.19
N ILE A 345 -24.97 6.21 30.29
CA ILE A 345 -24.79 7.66 30.33
C ILE A 345 -26.10 8.41 30.11
N GLN A 346 -26.35 9.43 30.93
CA GLN A 346 -27.52 10.31 30.82
C GLN A 346 -27.04 11.76 30.69
N ILE A 347 -27.49 12.45 29.64
CA ILE A 347 -27.17 13.86 29.40
C ILE A 347 -28.48 14.65 29.34
N TYR A 348 -28.71 15.52 30.32
CA TYR A 348 -29.98 16.22 30.51
C TYR A 348 -29.82 17.55 31.25
N PRO A 349 -30.75 18.52 31.13
CA PRO A 349 -31.88 18.50 30.21
C PRO A 349 -31.39 18.67 28.77
N ASN A 350 -32.14 18.12 27.82
CA ASN A 350 -31.97 18.38 26.40
C ASN A 350 -33.36 18.36 25.76
N PRO A 351 -33.95 19.50 25.36
CA PRO A 351 -33.32 20.83 25.23
C PRO A 351 -32.86 21.48 26.54
N VAL A 352 -31.79 22.27 26.46
CA VAL A 352 -31.13 22.93 27.60
C VAL A 352 -31.28 24.44 27.52
N GLN A 353 -31.46 25.10 28.67
CA GLN A 353 -31.35 26.55 28.79
C GLN A 353 -29.93 26.96 29.18
N ASN A 354 -29.41 26.59 30.35
CA ASN A 354 -28.12 27.13 30.81
C ASN A 354 -27.05 26.09 31.06
N LEU A 355 -27.44 24.86 31.41
CA LEU A 355 -26.50 23.85 31.90
C LEU A 355 -27.02 22.46 31.58
N ILE A 356 -26.12 21.61 31.07
CA ILE A 356 -26.35 20.17 30.95
C ILE A 356 -25.64 19.44 32.09
N ASN A 357 -26.31 18.43 32.63
CA ASN A 357 -25.79 17.43 33.56
C ASN A 357 -25.47 16.16 32.79
N ILE A 358 -24.40 15.49 33.19
CA ILE A 358 -23.88 14.27 32.59
C ILE A 358 -23.68 13.26 33.71
N ILE A 359 -24.55 12.27 33.80
CA ILE A 359 -24.39 11.13 34.70
C ILE A 359 -23.73 10.01 33.91
N SER A 360 -22.60 9.48 34.40
CA SER A 360 -21.89 8.36 33.78
C SER A 360 -21.46 7.36 34.86
N LYS A 361 -21.66 6.07 34.61
CA LYS A 361 -21.15 4.98 35.48
C LYS A 361 -19.69 4.61 35.20
N LYS A 362 -19.11 5.12 34.10
CA LYS A 362 -17.72 4.88 33.68
C LYS A 362 -16.95 6.20 33.58
N LYS A 363 -15.62 6.12 33.49
CA LYS A 363 -14.77 7.28 33.21
C LYS A 363 -15.28 8.01 31.97
N PHE A 364 -15.55 9.30 32.12
CA PHE A 364 -16.10 10.16 31.10
C PHE A 364 -15.06 11.22 30.73
N GLU A 365 -14.89 11.44 29.43
CA GLU A 365 -13.98 12.44 28.89
C GLU A 365 -14.67 13.17 27.74
N VAL A 366 -14.68 14.50 27.77
CA VAL A 366 -15.15 15.30 26.63
C VAL A 366 -14.03 15.44 25.63
N VAL A 367 -14.30 15.08 24.37
CA VAL A 367 -13.39 15.21 23.24
C VAL A 367 -13.53 16.60 22.60
N SER A 368 -14.76 17.02 22.36
CA SER A 368 -15.04 18.35 21.79
C SER A 368 -16.50 18.76 22.00
N LEU A 369 -16.75 20.06 22.10
CA LEU A 369 -18.07 20.66 21.92
C LEU A 369 -18.02 21.51 20.64
N THR A 370 -18.96 21.31 19.72
CA THR A 370 -18.98 22.03 18.44
C THR A 370 -20.37 22.60 18.12
N GLU A 371 -20.41 23.72 17.40
CA GLU A 371 -21.63 24.20 16.75
C GLU A 371 -21.97 23.37 15.51
N ALA A 372 -23.20 23.50 14.97
CA ALA A 372 -23.61 22.82 13.75
C ALA A 372 -22.76 23.14 12.50
N SER A 373 -22.04 24.27 12.51
CA SER A 373 -21.08 24.66 11.47
C SER A 373 -19.73 23.92 11.56
N GLY A 374 -19.49 23.16 12.63
CA GLY A 374 -18.21 22.50 12.92
C GLY A 374 -17.24 23.34 13.76
N LYS A 375 -17.60 24.59 14.12
CA LYS A 375 -16.76 25.45 14.97
C LYS A 375 -16.64 24.87 16.38
N ILE A 376 -15.41 24.74 16.87
CA ILE A 376 -15.12 24.27 18.23
C ILE A 376 -15.50 25.35 19.25
N ILE A 377 -16.18 24.92 20.31
CA ILE A 377 -16.67 25.75 21.40
C ILE A 377 -15.89 25.41 22.66
N LEU A 378 -15.39 26.47 23.32
CA LEU A 378 -14.78 26.34 24.62
C LEU A 378 -15.84 25.94 25.65
N TYR A 379 -15.52 24.93 26.44
CA TYR A 379 -16.36 24.42 27.52
C TYR A 379 -15.52 24.25 28.80
N HIS A 380 -16.22 24.27 29.93
CA HIS A 380 -15.66 23.88 31.21
C HIS A 380 -16.45 22.70 31.76
N LEU A 381 -15.75 21.63 32.12
CA LEU A 381 -16.33 20.44 32.71
C LEU A 381 -16.23 20.52 34.23
N ASN A 382 -17.36 20.64 34.92
CA ASN A 382 -17.42 20.67 36.37
C ASN A 382 -17.79 19.29 36.93
N ASN A 383 -17.12 18.83 37.98
CA ASN A 383 -17.54 17.64 38.72
C ASN A 383 -18.80 17.96 39.55
N THR A 384 -19.74 17.02 39.62
CA THR A 384 -20.94 17.08 40.46
C THR A 384 -21.03 15.83 41.33
N GLU A 385 -21.94 15.81 42.31
CA GLU A 385 -22.14 14.66 43.22
C GLU A 385 -22.41 13.35 42.47
N ASN A 386 -23.07 13.42 41.30
CA ASN A 386 -23.50 12.26 40.52
C ASN A 386 -22.87 12.19 39.11
N GLY A 387 -21.82 12.96 38.83
CA GLY A 387 -21.14 12.95 37.53
C GLY A 387 -20.50 14.29 37.19
N TYR A 388 -20.94 14.90 36.09
CA TYR A 388 -20.37 16.15 35.56
C TYR A 388 -21.46 17.13 35.11
N SER A 389 -21.06 18.38 34.90
CA SER A 389 -21.89 19.38 34.23
C SER A 389 -21.07 20.27 33.31
N ILE A 390 -21.73 20.79 32.27
CA ILE A 390 -21.18 21.77 31.34
C ILE A 390 -22.14 22.97 31.30
N SER A 391 -21.64 24.15 31.63
CA SER A 391 -22.37 25.40 31.43
C SER A 391 -22.36 25.78 29.96
N LEU A 392 -23.53 26.12 29.44
CA LEU A 392 -23.79 26.57 28.07
C LEU A 392 -24.45 27.95 28.07
N GLN A 393 -24.43 28.66 29.19
CA GLN A 393 -25.07 29.97 29.34
C GLN A 393 -24.47 31.02 28.39
N HIS A 394 -23.19 30.89 28.04
CA HIS A 394 -22.49 31.78 27.11
C HIS A 394 -22.85 31.52 25.64
N LEU A 395 -23.62 30.48 25.35
CA LEU A 395 -23.95 30.07 23.99
C LEU A 395 -25.31 30.61 23.55
N THR A 396 -25.42 30.96 22.27
CA THR A 396 -26.69 31.35 21.65
C THR A 396 -27.57 30.13 21.41
N SER A 397 -28.88 30.35 21.27
CA SER A 397 -29.84 29.29 20.91
C SER A 397 -29.45 28.63 19.59
N GLY A 398 -29.44 27.30 19.57
CA GLY A 398 -28.90 26.55 18.44
C GLY A 398 -28.66 25.08 18.72
N VAL A 399 -28.09 24.39 17.73
CA VAL A 399 -27.72 22.99 17.83
C VAL A 399 -26.22 22.86 18.01
N TYR A 400 -25.83 22.10 19.02
CA TYR A 400 -24.45 21.80 19.36
C TYR A 400 -24.23 20.29 19.37
N PHE A 401 -23.01 19.85 19.12
CA PHE A 401 -22.61 18.45 19.16
C PHE A 401 -21.52 18.26 20.21
N LEU A 402 -21.86 17.51 21.26
CA LEU A 402 -20.95 17.09 22.32
C LEU A 402 -20.37 15.73 21.96
N LYS A 403 -19.08 15.70 21.67
CA LYS A 403 -18.30 14.48 21.40
C LYS A 403 -17.56 14.07 22.67
N TYR A 404 -17.68 12.81 23.07
CA TYR A 404 -17.15 12.32 24.35
C TYR A 404 -16.75 10.85 24.27
N LYS A 405 -15.93 10.41 25.24
CA LYS A 405 -15.53 9.01 25.42
C LYS A 405 -16.06 8.44 26.72
N THR A 406 -16.47 7.17 26.67
CA THR A 406 -16.68 6.33 27.86
C THR A 406 -15.89 5.04 27.70
N GLY A 407 -14.87 4.85 28.55
CA GLY A 407 -13.85 3.83 28.31
C GLY A 407 -13.09 4.10 27.01
N GLU A 408 -12.97 3.11 26.12
CA GLU A 408 -12.27 3.23 24.82
C GLU A 408 -13.17 3.66 23.66
N LYS A 409 -14.49 3.73 23.86
CA LYS A 409 -15.46 4.07 22.81
C LYS A 409 -15.78 5.56 22.80
N GLU A 410 -15.97 6.10 21.60
CA GLU A 410 -16.28 7.50 21.34
C GLU A 410 -17.73 7.65 20.85
N PHE A 411 -18.42 8.68 21.35
CA PHE A 411 -19.83 8.94 21.11
C PHE A 411 -20.07 10.42 20.80
N THR A 412 -21.20 10.72 20.17
CA THR A 412 -21.65 12.09 19.91
C THR A 412 -23.10 12.27 20.37
N LYS A 413 -23.37 13.32 21.16
CA LYS A 413 -24.72 13.73 21.58
C LYS A 413 -25.06 15.10 20.99
N LYS A 414 -26.22 15.18 20.33
CA LYS A 414 -26.82 16.45 19.91
C LYS A 414 -27.41 17.18 21.12
N ILE A 415 -27.05 18.43 21.34
CA ILE A 415 -27.56 19.32 22.39
C ILE A 415 -28.35 20.46 21.74
N ILE A 416 -29.59 20.66 22.18
CA ILE A 416 -30.47 21.71 21.69
C ILE A 416 -30.50 22.82 22.74
N LYS A 417 -29.77 23.92 22.49
CA LYS A 417 -29.80 25.11 23.34
C LYS A 417 -31.01 25.96 22.94
N LYS A 418 -31.91 26.19 23.89
CA LYS A 418 -33.03 27.12 23.75
C LYS A 418 -32.66 28.50 24.24
#